data_AF-A0A519EAN7-F1
#
_entry.id   AF-A0A519EAN7-F1
#
_cell.length_a   1.000
_cell.length_b   1.000
_cell.length_c   1.000
_cell.angle_alpha   90.00
_cell.angle_beta   90.00
_cell.angle_gamma   90.00
#
_symmetry.space_group_name_H-M   'P 1'
#
loop_
_entity.id
_entity.type
_entity.pdbx_description
1 polymer ?
#
loop_
_entity_poly.entity_id
_entity_poly.type
_entity_poly.pdbx_seq_one_letter_code
_entity_poly.pdbx_strand_id
1 'polypeptide(L)'
;MAKDDFVRIVYPKTVDGRKKRTSISVDPDLYHVFTLIRGSVPAARAQLRTWAIDVEVQRTEELARIGASRLVGRRVMAEIRTLVERGLKVTHPHEPKEALSRPVKQVSRRDGSQ
;
A
#
# COMPACT_ATOMS: atom_id res chain seq x y z
N MET A 1 12.49 18.98 -3.79
CA MET A 1 11.55 18.13 -4.53
C MET A 1 11.70 16.72 -4.00
N ALA A 2 10.78 16.26 -3.15
CA ALA A 2 10.91 14.97 -2.48
C ALA A 2 10.81 13.83 -3.52
N LYS A 3 11.63 12.79 -3.34
CA LYS A 3 11.62 11.57 -4.16
C LYS A 3 10.20 11.07 -4.33
N ASP A 4 9.84 10.65 -5.55
CA ASP A 4 8.62 9.92 -5.85
C ASP A 4 8.55 8.62 -5.02
N ASP A 5 8.08 8.72 -3.78
CA ASP A 5 8.02 7.61 -2.83
C ASP A 5 6.81 6.73 -3.12
N PHE A 6 6.82 6.03 -4.27
CA PHE A 6 5.79 5.05 -4.59
C PHE A 6 5.73 3.93 -3.55
N VAL A 7 4.52 3.52 -3.18
CA VAL A 7 4.29 2.34 -2.36
C VAL A 7 4.57 1.09 -3.21
N ARG A 8 5.60 0.33 -2.83
CA ARG A 8 5.98 -0.91 -3.51
C ARG A 8 5.20 -2.10 -2.97
N ILE A 9 4.48 -2.77 -3.86
CA ILE A 9 3.79 -4.03 -3.56
C ILE A 9 4.57 -5.16 -4.21
N VAL A 10 5.26 -5.92 -3.36
CA VAL A 10 6.12 -7.03 -3.77
C VAL A 10 5.31 -8.33 -3.87
N TYR A 11 5.51 -9.09 -4.94
CA TYR A 11 4.84 -10.36 -5.21
C TYR A 11 5.76 -11.33 -5.99
N PRO A 12 5.52 -12.65 -5.89
CA PRO A 12 6.27 -13.63 -6.68
C PRO A 12 5.77 -13.69 -8.13
N LYS A 13 6.69 -13.88 -9.08
CA LYS A 13 6.43 -14.15 -10.50
C LYS A 13 7.25 -15.35 -10.95
N THR A 14 6.65 -16.24 -11.72
CA THR A 14 7.39 -17.36 -12.34
C THR A 14 7.98 -16.92 -13.67
N VAL A 15 9.30 -17.06 -13.81
CA VAL A 15 10.04 -16.76 -15.05
C VAL A 15 10.95 -17.96 -15.32
N ASP A 16 10.80 -18.60 -16.47
CA ASP A 16 11.58 -19.79 -16.89
C ASP A 16 11.58 -20.91 -15.84
N GLY A 17 10.41 -21.21 -15.27
CA GLY A 17 10.25 -22.24 -14.24
C GLY A 17 10.79 -21.85 -12.85
N ARG A 18 11.39 -20.66 -12.68
CA ARG A 18 11.92 -20.19 -11.40
C ARG A 18 11.03 -19.10 -10.80
N LYS A 19 10.82 -19.17 -9.48
CA LYS A 19 10.13 -18.11 -8.72
C LYS A 19 11.09 -16.93 -8.55
N LYS A 20 10.75 -15.79 -9.13
CA LYS A 20 11.46 -14.51 -8.98
C LYS A 20 10.59 -13.52 -8.20
N ARG A 21 11.23 -12.57 -7.51
CA ARG A 21 10.55 -11.50 -6.79
C ARG A 21 10.41 -10.29 -7.71
N THR A 22 9.21 -9.73 -7.79
CA THR A 22 8.91 -8.52 -8.57
C THR A 22 8.03 -7.57 -7.73
N SER A 23 7.74 -6.39 -8.26
CA SER A 23 6.88 -5.42 -7.59
C SER A 23 6.16 -4.50 -8.56
N ILE A 24 4.97 -4.05 -8.16
CA ILE A 24 4.31 -2.88 -8.75
C ILE A 24 4.55 -1.64 -7.87
N SER A 25 4.44 -0.48 -8.50
CA SER A 25 4.39 0.83 -7.83
C SER A 25 2.96 1.32 -7.78
N VAL A 26 2.54 1.80 -6.61
CA VAL A 26 1.26 2.49 -6.43
C VAL A 26 1.53 3.88 -5.88
N ASP A 27 0.83 4.87 -6.41
CA ASP A 27 0.85 6.23 -5.86
C ASP A 27 0.46 6.21 -4.37
N PRO A 28 1.14 6.95 -3.48
CA PRO A 28 0.89 6.90 -2.04
C PRO A 28 -0.53 7.32 -1.63
N ASP A 29 -1.06 8.37 -2.24
CA ASP A 29 -2.39 8.87 -1.91
C ASP A 29 -3.45 7.89 -2.39
N LEU A 30 -3.26 7.37 -3.62
CA LEU A 30 -4.10 6.31 -4.16
C LEU A 30 -4.08 5.05 -3.28
N TYR A 31 -2.90 4.66 -2.79
CA TYR A 31 -2.74 3.54 -1.87
C TYR A 31 -3.44 3.80 -0.53
N HIS A 32 -3.35 5.02 0.00
CA HIS A 32 -3.99 5.39 1.25
C HIS A 32 -5.51 5.31 1.15
N VAL A 33 -6.11 5.92 0.11
CA VAL A 33 -7.55 5.84 -0.15
C VAL A 33 -7.99 4.38 -0.31
N PHE A 34 -7.25 3.59 -1.09
CA PHE A 34 -7.56 2.18 -1.26
C PHE A 34 -7.46 1.38 0.06
N THR A 35 -6.56 1.78 0.96
CA THR A 35 -6.43 1.17 2.28
C THR A 35 -7.65 1.47 3.15
N LEU A 36 -8.18 2.69 3.12
CA LEU A 36 -9.42 3.06 3.81
C LEU A 36 -10.60 2.23 3.30
N ILE A 37 -10.69 2.05 1.99
CA ILE A 37 -11.71 1.21 1.34
C ILE A 37 -11.65 -0.23 1.83
N ARG A 38 -10.46 -0.79 2.02
CA ARG A 38 -10.26 -2.19 2.44
C ARG A 38 -10.29 -2.37 3.95
N GLY A 39 -10.36 -1.30 4.73
CA GLY A 39 -10.41 -1.31 6.19
C GLY A 39 -9.07 -1.63 6.89
N SER A 40 -8.03 -2.07 6.17
CA SER A 40 -6.71 -2.31 6.77
C SER A 40 -5.57 -2.37 5.73
N VAL A 41 -4.34 -2.04 6.18
CA VAL A 41 -3.11 -2.14 5.38
C VAL A 41 -2.87 -3.58 4.88
N PRO A 42 -2.97 -4.65 5.71
CA PRO A 42 -2.76 -6.01 5.24
C PRO A 42 -3.76 -6.42 4.14
N ALA A 43 -5.04 -6.07 4.30
CA ALA A 43 -6.07 -6.38 3.32
C ALA A 43 -5.80 -5.67 1.98
N ALA A 44 -5.45 -4.38 2.02
CA ALA A 44 -5.08 -3.64 0.82
C ALA A 44 -3.87 -4.24 0.11
N ARG A 45 -2.80 -4.58 0.85
CA ARG A 45 -1.61 -5.21 0.25
C ARG A 45 -1.92 -6.59 -0.33
N ALA A 46 -2.76 -7.39 0.32
CA ALA A 46 -3.17 -8.70 -0.19
C ALA A 46 -3.90 -8.56 -1.53
N GLN A 47 -4.89 -7.67 -1.61
CA GLN A 47 -5.66 -7.44 -2.84
C GLN A 47 -4.78 -6.94 -3.99
N LEU A 48 -3.89 -5.99 -3.73
CA LEU A 48 -2.98 -5.46 -4.74
C LEU A 48 -2.01 -6.52 -5.26
N ARG A 49 -1.54 -7.45 -4.40
CA ARG A 49 -0.72 -8.58 -4.83
C ARG A 49 -1.50 -9.53 -5.72
N THR A 50 -2.73 -9.88 -5.33
CA THR A 50 -3.61 -10.74 -6.14
C THR A 50 -3.79 -10.15 -7.52
N TRP A 51 -4.18 -8.88 -7.62
CA TRP A 51 -4.34 -8.23 -8.93
C TRP A 51 -3.06 -8.14 -9.74
N ALA A 52 -1.91 -7.91 -9.09
CA ALA A 52 -0.63 -7.90 -9.80
C ALA A 52 -0.28 -9.27 -10.38
N ILE A 53 -0.58 -10.36 -9.66
CA ILE A 53 -0.42 -11.73 -10.15
C ILE A 53 -1.40 -11.99 -11.31
N ASP A 54 -2.67 -11.64 -11.15
CA ASP A 54 -3.69 -11.86 -12.18
C ASP A 54 -3.34 -11.18 -13.50
N VAL A 55 -2.91 -9.91 -13.42
CA VAL A 55 -2.50 -9.12 -14.58
C VAL A 55 -1.34 -9.80 -15.31
N GLU A 56 -0.36 -10.32 -14.57
CA GLU A 56 0.80 -11.00 -15.14
C GLU A 56 0.45 -12.36 -15.78
N VAL A 57 -0.52 -13.09 -15.23
CA VAL A 57 -0.99 -14.36 -15.79
C VAL A 57 -1.72 -14.13 -17.12
N GLN A 58 -2.46 -13.04 -17.26
CA GLN A 58 -3.27 -12.77 -18.45
C GLN A 58 -2.45 -12.46 -19.71
N ARG A 59 -1.15 -12.14 -19.59
CA ARG A 59 -0.20 -11.88 -20.71
C ARG A 59 -0.82 -11.14 -21.91
N THR A 60 -1.55 -10.07 -21.64
CA THR A 60 -2.26 -9.30 -22.68
C THR A 60 -1.31 -8.36 -23.42
N GLU A 61 -1.65 -8.01 -24.67
CA GLU A 61 -0.96 -6.91 -25.41
C GLU A 61 -1.01 -5.60 -24.62
N GLU A 62 -2.09 -5.39 -23.87
CA GLU A 62 -2.23 -4.22 -23.01
C GLU A 62 -1.19 -4.21 -21.87
N LEU A 63 -0.91 -5.35 -21.24
CA LEU A 63 0.17 -5.46 -20.26
C LEU A 63 1.52 -5.07 -20.86
N ALA A 64 1.83 -5.53 -22.07
CA ALA A 64 3.07 -5.19 -22.76
C ALA A 64 3.17 -3.68 -23.05
N ARG A 65 2.04 -3.03 -23.35
CA ARG A 65 1.99 -1.61 -23.71
C ARG A 65 2.09 -0.66 -22.50
N ILE A 66 1.40 -0.96 -21.40
CA ILE A 66 1.24 0.01 -20.28
C ILE A 66 1.80 -0.46 -18.93
N GLY A 67 2.16 -1.74 -18.80
CA GLY A 67 2.77 -2.31 -17.60
C GLY A 67 1.80 -2.60 -16.45
N ALA A 68 2.22 -3.54 -15.58
CA ALA A 68 1.39 -4.06 -14.49
C ALA A 68 0.97 -2.98 -13.48
N SER A 69 1.87 -2.06 -13.12
CA SER A 69 1.57 -0.97 -12.17
C SER A 69 0.37 -0.13 -12.63
N ARG A 70 0.31 0.22 -13.93
CA ARG A 70 -0.77 1.07 -14.47
C ARG A 70 -2.09 0.31 -14.60
N LEU A 71 -2.04 -0.97 -14.95
CA LEU A 71 -3.21 -1.85 -14.98
C LEU A 71 -3.82 -2.05 -13.59
N VAL A 72 -2.99 -2.29 -12.58
CA VAL A 72 -3.45 -2.38 -11.19
C VAL A 72 -3.97 -1.03 -10.71
N GLY A 73 -3.32 0.07 -11.06
CA GLY A 73 -3.82 1.43 -10.78
C GLY A 73 -5.21 1.69 -11.34
N ARG A 74 -5.51 1.21 -12.56
CA ARG A 74 -6.88 1.30 -13.14
C ARG A 74 -7.90 0.51 -12.34
N ARG A 75 -7.56 -0.69 -11.85
CA ARG A 75 -8.46 -1.48 -10.99
C ARG A 75 -8.74 -0.77 -9.67
N VAL A 76 -7.74 -0.13 -9.06
CA VAL A 76 -7.92 0.69 -7.85
C VAL A 76 -8.86 1.87 -8.13
N MET A 77 -8.65 2.61 -9.22
CA MET A 77 -9.51 3.73 -9.59
C MET A 77 -10.95 3.31 -9.88
N ALA A 78 -11.15 2.15 -10.51
CA ALA A 78 -12.48 1.60 -10.75
C ALA A 78 -13.21 1.29 -9.44
N GLU A 79 -12.53 0.72 -8.45
CA GLU A 79 -13.09 0.44 -7.13
C GLU A 79 -13.45 1.72 -6.36
N ILE A 80 -12.58 2.72 -6.41
CA ILE A 80 -12.88 4.05 -5.86
C ILE A 80 -14.12 4.63 -6.55
N ARG A 81 -14.21 4.55 -7.88
CA ARG A 81 -15.36 5.04 -8.65
C ARG A 81 -16.65 4.34 -8.26
N THR A 82 -16.66 3.01 -8.23
CA THR A 82 -17.84 2.22 -7.83
C THR A 82 -18.33 2.60 -6.45
N LEU A 83 -17.41 2.88 -5.54
CA LEU A 83 -17.74 3.31 -4.20
C LEU A 83 -18.31 4.73 -4.16
N VAL A 84 -17.74 5.67 -4.91
CA VAL A 84 -18.29 7.03 -5.07
C VAL A 84 -19.70 6.99 -5.67
N GLU A 85 -19.91 6.19 -6.72
CA GLU A 85 -21.21 6.01 -7.37
C GLU A 85 -22.27 5.41 -6.44
N ARG A 86 -21.85 4.56 -5.50
CA ARG A 86 -22.73 3.98 -4.47
C ARG A 86 -23.03 4.95 -3.31
N GLY A 87 -22.59 6.21 -3.40
CA GLY A 87 -22.88 7.26 -2.41
C GLY A 87 -21.97 7.21 -1.18
N LEU A 88 -20.70 6.83 -1.37
CA LEU A 88 -19.74 6.53 -0.30
C LEU A 88 -19.82 7.45 0.94
N LYS A 89 -20.10 6.80 2.08
CA LYS A 89 -19.82 7.28 3.44
C LYS A 89 -18.66 6.44 3.98
N VAL A 90 -17.48 7.02 4.15
CA VAL A 90 -16.34 6.35 4.79
C VAL A 90 -16.55 6.42 6.30
N THR A 91 -17.03 5.35 6.93
CA THR A 91 -17.21 5.25 8.38
C THR A 91 -16.13 4.38 9.00
N HIS A 92 -14.92 4.92 9.08
CA HIS A 92 -14.01 4.53 10.15
C HIS A 92 -13.66 5.80 10.92
N PRO A 93 -13.96 5.89 12.23
CA PRO A 93 -13.39 6.96 13.03
C PRO A 93 -11.87 6.80 12.92
N HIS A 94 -11.22 7.78 12.32
CA HIS A 94 -9.80 7.96 12.53
C HIS A 94 -9.66 8.23 14.02
N GLU A 95 -9.38 7.20 14.84
CA GLU A 95 -8.91 7.47 16.20
C GLU A 95 -7.65 8.32 16.04
N PRO A 96 -7.66 9.59 16.46
CA PRO A 96 -6.41 10.34 16.52
C PRO A 96 -5.51 9.55 17.47
N LYS A 97 -4.30 9.22 17.03
CA LYS A 97 -3.29 8.60 17.90
C LYS A 97 -2.85 9.61 18.97
N GLU A 98 -3.70 9.88 19.95
CA GLU A 98 -3.27 10.35 21.26
C GLU A 98 -2.97 9.13 22.12
N ALA A 99 -1.71 8.71 22.15
CA ALA A 99 -1.06 8.07 23.31
C ALA A 99 0.33 7.55 22.93
N LEU A 100 1.30 8.46 22.77
CA LEU A 100 2.65 8.20 23.26
C LEU A 100 3.06 9.33 24.19
N SER A 101 2.19 9.62 25.16
CA SER A 101 2.57 10.37 26.35
C SER A 101 3.27 9.41 27.33
N ARG A 102 4.60 9.49 27.30
CA ARG A 102 5.56 9.34 28.42
C ARG A 102 6.07 7.92 28.78
N PRO A 103 7.25 7.81 29.43
CA PRO A 103 8.10 8.86 30.01
C PRO A 103 9.55 8.92 29.47
N VAL A 104 10.11 10.13 29.49
CA VAL A 104 11.54 10.39 29.36
C VAL A 104 12.24 9.70 30.55
N LYS A 105 13.20 8.80 30.27
CA LYS A 105 14.08 8.24 31.30
C LYS A 105 14.83 9.39 31.97
N GLN A 106 14.55 9.62 33.25
CA GLN A 106 15.29 10.54 34.09
C GLN A 106 16.73 10.03 34.20
N VAL A 107 17.67 10.76 33.58
CA VAL A 107 19.10 10.49 33.71
C VAL A 107 19.48 10.78 35.15
N SER A 108 19.76 9.74 35.93
CA SER A 108 20.41 9.89 37.24
C SER A 108 21.84 10.36 37.00
N ARG A 109 22.11 11.65 37.20
CA ARG A 109 23.48 12.15 37.37
C ARG A 109 24.01 11.53 38.65
N ARG A 110 25.03 10.67 38.54
CA ARG A 110 25.90 10.35 39.67
C ARG A 110 26.82 11.54 39.86
N ASP A 111 26.53 12.36 40.86
CA ASP A 111 27.54 13.23 41.45
C ASP A 111 28.55 12.34 42.16
N GLY A 112 29.77 12.31 41.63
CA GLY A 112 30.94 11.78 42.32
C GLY A 112 31.55 12.90 43.14
N SER A 113 31.36 12.83 44.46
CA SER A 113 32.10 13.65 45.43
C SER A 113 32.06 12.99 46.80
N GLN A 114 33.02 12.10 47.05
CA GLN A 114 33.98 12.14 48.18
C GLN A 114 34.77 10.83 48.23
#